data_AF-A3DPL3-F1
#
_entry.id   AF-A3DPL3-F1
#
_cell.length_a   1.000
_cell.length_b   1.000
_cell.length_c   1.000
_cell.angle_alpha   90.00
_cell.angle_beta   90.00
_cell.angle_gamma   90.00
#
_symmetry.space_group_name_H-M   'P 1'
#
loop_
_entity.id
_entity.type
_entity.pdbx_description
1 polymer ?
#
loop_
_entity_poly.entity_id
_entity_poly.type
_entity_poly.pdbx_seq_one_letter_code
_entity_poly.pdbx_strand_id
1 'polypeptide(L)'
;MSELLDLAKRMVKAFRTFECFVFEKEEIDKVRELLVQADIRSLVRIRKADPRYPYIYVVVPWSREFENICVSRVKKMLAEGRIDRETYNKRYNEMITQCIRHYERERVKEIIEKLERYIGKGSGGGFGGKTTIFPLEFP
;
A
#
# COMPACT_ATOMS: atom_id res chain seq x y z
N MET A 1 8.11 -21.06 -15.11
CA MET A 1 8.04 -19.71 -14.50
C MET A 1 7.90 -19.92 -13.01
N SER A 2 8.64 -19.20 -12.15
CA SER A 2 8.56 -19.44 -10.69
C SER A 2 7.16 -19.13 -10.18
N GLU A 3 6.54 -20.02 -9.39
CA GLU A 3 5.21 -19.82 -8.81
C GLU A 3 5.09 -18.50 -8.03
N LEU A 4 6.20 -18.03 -7.43
CA LEU A 4 6.29 -16.75 -6.72
C LEU A 4 6.23 -15.55 -7.66
N LEU A 5 6.75 -15.64 -8.89
CA LEU A 5 6.65 -14.57 -9.88
C LEU A 5 5.22 -14.40 -10.36
N ASP A 6 4.49 -15.50 -10.54
CA ASP A 6 3.08 -15.44 -10.93
C ASP A 6 2.20 -14.92 -9.77
N LEU A 7 2.52 -15.30 -8.52
CA LEU A 7 1.91 -14.70 -7.33
C LEU A 7 2.18 -13.18 -7.26
N ALA A 8 3.42 -12.75 -7.50
CA ALA A 8 3.77 -11.32 -7.49
C ALA A 8 2.99 -10.53 -8.55
N LYS A 9 2.84 -11.06 -9.78
CA LYS A 9 2.01 -10.44 -10.83
C LYS A 9 0.55 -10.34 -10.43
N ARG A 10 -0.02 -11.40 -9.83
CA ARG A 10 -1.40 -11.40 -9.30
C ARG A 10 -1.56 -10.34 -8.22
N MET A 11 -0.61 -10.22 -7.30
CA MET A 11 -0.62 -9.21 -6.24
C MET A 11 -0.56 -7.79 -6.82
N VAL A 12 0.34 -7.51 -7.77
CA VAL A 12 0.41 -6.19 -8.42
C VAL A 12 -0.93 -5.81 -9.05
N LYS A 13 -1.56 -6.73 -9.78
CA LYS A 13 -2.87 -6.49 -10.39
C LYS A 13 -3.94 -6.20 -9.35
N ALA A 14 -3.97 -6.96 -8.25
CA ALA A 14 -4.94 -6.77 -7.19
C ALA A 14 -4.75 -5.43 -6.45
N PHE A 15 -3.51 -5.04 -6.13
CA PHE A 15 -3.22 -3.76 -5.49
C PHE A 15 -3.54 -2.56 -6.36
N ARG A 16 -3.36 -2.65 -7.69
CA ARG A 16 -3.74 -1.59 -8.63
C ARG A 16 -5.25 -1.37 -8.71
N THR A 17 -6.05 -2.42 -8.56
CA THR A 17 -7.52 -2.34 -8.72
C THR A 17 -8.25 -2.15 -7.40
N PHE A 18 -7.81 -2.85 -6.35
CA PHE A 18 -8.55 -2.99 -5.09
C PHE A 18 -7.76 -2.54 -3.86
N GLU A 19 -6.52 -2.06 -4.04
CA GLU A 19 -5.62 -1.63 -2.95
C GLU A 19 -5.33 -2.72 -1.90
N CYS A 20 -5.69 -3.98 -2.19
CA CYS A 20 -5.49 -5.15 -1.33
C CYS A 20 -5.36 -6.43 -2.17
N PHE A 21 -4.93 -7.51 -1.52
CA PHE A 21 -4.84 -8.83 -2.15
C PHE A 21 -5.51 -9.90 -1.27
N VAL A 22 -6.50 -10.60 -1.83
CA VAL A 22 -7.25 -11.67 -1.15
C VAL A 22 -6.72 -13.03 -1.62
N PHE A 23 -6.53 -13.96 -0.69
CA PHE A 23 -5.99 -15.28 -0.97
C PHE A 23 -6.50 -16.31 0.03
N GLU A 24 -6.39 -17.59 -0.34
CA GLU A 24 -6.83 -18.70 0.50
C GLU A 24 -5.74 -19.15 1.48
N LYS A 25 -6.15 -19.82 2.56
CA LYS A 25 -5.24 -20.29 3.63
C LYS A 25 -4.08 -21.13 3.08
N GLU A 26 -4.31 -21.89 2.02
CA GLU A 26 -3.32 -22.78 1.38
C GLU A 26 -2.18 -21.99 0.73
N GLU A 27 -2.43 -20.74 0.32
CA GLU A 27 -1.43 -19.85 -0.27
C GLU A 27 -0.62 -19.06 0.78
N ILE A 28 -0.92 -19.20 2.08
CA ILE A 28 -0.36 -18.32 3.13
C ILE A 28 1.17 -18.37 3.22
N ASP A 29 1.77 -19.54 3.07
CA ASP A 29 3.22 -19.69 3.19
C ASP A 29 3.93 -19.07 1.98
N LYS A 30 3.37 -19.26 0.77
CA LYS A 30 3.87 -18.63 -0.46
C LYS A 30 3.75 -17.11 -0.42
N VAL A 31 2.62 -16.61 0.10
CA VAL A 31 2.43 -15.16 0.29
C VAL A 31 3.47 -14.63 1.29
N ARG A 32 3.65 -15.27 2.44
CA ARG A 32 4.66 -14.85 3.43
C ARG A 32 6.06 -14.86 2.86
N GLU A 33 6.42 -15.89 2.11
CA GLU A 33 7.71 -15.97 1.43
C GLU A 33 7.90 -14.81 0.45
N LEU A 34 6.92 -14.55 -0.42
CA LEU A 34 6.95 -13.43 -1.35
C LEU A 34 7.07 -12.08 -0.62
N LEU A 35 6.33 -11.88 0.47
CA LEU A 35 6.41 -10.63 1.25
C LEU A 35 7.81 -10.36 1.81
N VAL A 36 8.55 -11.42 2.17
CA VAL A 36 9.93 -11.34 2.63
C VAL A 36 10.88 -11.12 1.46
N GLN A 37 10.76 -11.90 0.38
CA GLN A 37 11.64 -11.78 -0.78
C GLN A 37 11.50 -10.43 -1.52
N ALA A 38 10.29 -9.86 -1.54
CA ALA A 38 10.01 -8.57 -2.14
C ALA A 38 10.21 -7.39 -1.17
N ASP A 39 10.64 -7.64 0.09
CA ASP A 39 10.88 -6.60 1.10
C ASP A 39 9.66 -5.69 1.37
N ILE A 40 8.45 -6.26 1.35
CA ILE A 40 7.19 -5.54 1.60
C ILE A 40 6.53 -5.95 2.92
N ARG A 41 7.09 -6.89 3.68
CA ARG A 41 6.52 -7.40 4.93
C ARG A 41 6.21 -6.31 5.96
N SER A 42 7.01 -5.25 6.04
CA SER A 42 6.80 -4.11 6.95
C SER A 42 5.74 -3.12 6.44
N LEU A 43 5.38 -3.19 5.16
CA LEU A 43 4.45 -2.28 4.51
C LEU A 43 3.02 -2.79 4.53
N VAL A 44 2.83 -4.08 4.81
CA VAL A 44 1.53 -4.75 4.74
C VAL A 44 1.21 -5.50 6.02
N ARG A 45 -0.06 -5.89 6.15
CA ARG A 45 -0.50 -6.81 7.19
C ARG A 45 -1.48 -7.80 6.63
N ILE A 46 -1.28 -9.05 7.05
CA ILE A 46 -2.21 -10.15 6.78
C ILE A 46 -3.28 -10.16 7.88
N ARG A 47 -4.55 -10.20 7.49
CA ARG A 47 -5.70 -10.44 8.39
C ARG A 47 -6.63 -11.48 7.77
N LYS A 48 -7.52 -12.05 8.57
CA LYS A 48 -8.67 -12.80 8.04
C LYS A 48 -9.60 -11.81 7.34
N ALA A 49 -10.07 -12.15 6.15
CA ALA A 49 -10.98 -11.29 5.40
C ALA A 49 -12.33 -11.18 6.11
N ASP A 50 -12.82 -12.28 6.66
CA ASP A 50 -14.08 -12.34 7.42
C ASP A 50 -13.98 -13.38 8.55
N PRO A 51 -14.50 -13.09 9.76
CA PRO A 51 -14.58 -14.07 10.85
C PRO A 51 -15.36 -15.35 10.51
N ARG A 52 -16.36 -15.26 9.62
CA ARG A 52 -17.25 -16.35 9.18
C ARG A 52 -16.58 -17.28 8.17
N TYR A 53 -15.56 -16.80 7.46
CA TYR A 53 -14.82 -17.55 6.45
C TYR A 53 -13.35 -17.72 6.89
N PRO A 54 -13.04 -18.74 7.72
CA PRO A 54 -11.74 -18.87 8.36
C PRO A 54 -10.58 -19.19 7.40
N TYR A 55 -10.90 -19.47 6.14
CA TYR A 55 -9.96 -19.87 5.09
C TYR A 55 -9.55 -18.71 4.19
N ILE A 56 -10.17 -17.53 4.28
CA ILE A 56 -9.89 -16.39 3.41
C ILE A 56 -9.07 -15.35 4.17
N TYR A 57 -7.93 -14.98 3.60
CA TYR A 57 -7.01 -13.99 4.13
C TYR A 57 -6.90 -12.81 3.17
N VAL A 58 -6.54 -11.65 3.73
CA VAL A 58 -6.30 -10.43 2.98
C VAL A 58 -4.98 -9.80 3.40
N VAL A 59 -4.19 -9.41 2.42
CA VAL A 59 -3.04 -8.50 2.56
C VAL A 59 -3.54 -7.09 2.33
N VAL A 60 -3.45 -6.25 3.36
CA VAL A 60 -3.78 -4.82 3.29
C VAL A 60 -2.55 -3.97 3.61
N PRO A 61 -2.46 -2.74 3.10
CA PRO A 61 -1.47 -1.77 3.54
C PRO A 61 -1.54 -1.59 5.06
N TRP A 62 -0.38 -1.51 5.71
CA TRP A 62 -0.34 -1.23 7.15
C TRP A 62 -0.55 0.26 7.41
N SER A 63 -1.70 0.60 8.02
CA SER A 63 -2.12 1.99 8.24
C SER A 63 -2.11 2.44 9.70
N ARG A 64 -1.64 1.62 10.64
CA ARG A 64 -1.76 1.89 12.09
C ARG A 64 -1.10 3.21 12.52
N GLU A 65 -0.04 3.62 11.82
CA GLU A 65 0.71 4.83 12.17
C GLU A 65 0.15 6.11 11.51
N PHE A 66 -0.71 5.98 10.49
CA PHE A 66 -1.19 7.13 9.72
C PHE A 66 -2.10 8.04 10.53
N GLU A 67 -2.91 7.48 11.42
CA GLU A 67 -3.81 8.27 12.27
C GLU A 67 -3.04 9.28 13.12
N ASN A 68 -1.99 8.84 13.83
CA ASN A 68 -1.17 9.72 14.66
C ASN A 68 -0.46 10.80 13.84
N ILE A 69 0.07 10.43 12.67
CA ILE A 69 0.72 11.36 11.74
C ILE A 69 -0.28 12.42 11.26
N CYS A 70 -1.48 11.99 10.87
CA CYS A 70 -2.54 12.88 10.39
C CYS A 70 -3.06 13.81 11.49
N VAL A 71 -3.27 13.29 12.70
CA VAL A 71 -3.68 14.11 13.87
C VAL A 71 -2.64 15.18 14.16
N SER A 72 -1.35 14.80 14.18
CA SER A 72 -0.25 15.74 14.38
C SER A 72 -0.22 16.83 13.30
N ARG A 73 -0.39 16.43 12.03
CA ARG A 73 -0.38 17.35 10.89
C ARG A 73 -1.54 18.35 10.92
N VAL A 74 -2.76 17.90 11.21
CA VAL A 74 -3.93 18.78 11.32
C VAL A 74 -3.79 19.75 12.50
N LYS A 75 -3.28 19.29 13.65
CA LYS A 75 -2.99 20.16 14.81
C LYS A 75 -1.92 21.21 14.48
N LYS A 76 -0.88 20.82 13.73
CA LYS A 76 0.15 21.74 13.26
C LYS A 76 -0.43 22.81 12.33
N MET A 77 -1.32 22.45 11.41
CA MET A 77 -2.00 23.42 10.53
C MET A 77 -2.83 24.44 11.32
N LEU A 78 -3.49 24.02 12.41
CA LEU A 78 -4.20 24.93 13.31
C LEU A 78 -3.24 25.88 14.04
N ALA A 79 -2.13 25.36 14.57
CA ALA A 79 -1.13 26.16 15.26
C ALA A 79 -0.44 27.19 14.35
N GLU A 80 -0.24 26.85 13.07
CA GLU A 80 0.32 27.73 12.04
C GLU A 80 -0.69 28.74 11.48
N GLY A 81 -1.96 28.70 11.90
CA GLY A 81 -3.01 29.58 11.37
C GLY A 81 -3.40 29.29 9.92
N ARG A 82 -3.01 28.13 9.38
CA ARG A 82 -3.37 27.69 8.01
C ARG A 82 -4.83 27.24 7.91
N ILE A 83 -5.45 26.93 9.05
CA ILE A 83 -6.87 26.67 9.21
C ILE A 83 -7.37 27.44 10.42
N ASP A 84 -8.58 27.97 10.33
CA ASP A 84 -9.24 28.62 11.45
C ASP A 84 -9.87 27.58 12.41
N ARG A 85 -10.21 28.03 13.62
CA ARG A 85 -10.77 27.19 14.68
C ARG A 85 -12.14 26.61 14.33
N GLU A 86 -12.94 27.34 13.56
CA GLU A 86 -14.29 26.91 13.18
C GLU A 86 -14.22 25.78 12.15
N THR A 87 -13.37 25.93 11.12
CA THR A 87 -13.05 24.90 10.14
C THR A 87 -12.44 23.67 10.78
N TYR A 88 -11.51 23.86 11.73
CA TYR A 88 -10.94 22.74 12.50
C TYR A 88 -12.05 21.95 13.21
N ASN A 89 -12.91 22.60 13.99
CA ASN A 89 -13.96 21.91 14.75
C ASN A 89 -15.00 21.21 13.85
N LYS A 90 -15.38 21.82 12.73
CA LYS A 90 -16.39 21.27 11.82
C LYS A 90 -15.86 20.14 10.94
N ARG A 91 -14.61 20.22 10.49
CA ARG A 91 -14.03 19.30 9.48
C ARG A 91 -12.92 18.40 9.98
N TYR A 92 -12.62 18.40 11.28
CA TYR A 92 -11.52 17.61 11.87
C TYR A 92 -11.50 16.16 11.37
N ASN A 93 -12.61 15.43 11.55
CA ASN A 93 -12.70 14.02 11.18
C ASN A 93 -12.51 13.79 9.67
N GLU A 94 -13.03 14.70 8.85
CA GLU A 94 -12.89 14.63 7.40
C GLU A 94 -11.43 14.84 6.97
N MET A 95 -10.76 15.85 7.52
CA MET A 95 -9.34 16.11 7.25
C MET A 95 -8.44 14.93 7.63
N ILE A 96 -8.71 14.31 8.79
CA ILE A 96 -7.99 13.12 9.22
C ILE A 96 -8.24 11.95 8.25
N THR A 97 -9.50 11.73 7.87
CA THR A 97 -9.87 10.64 6.95
C THR A 97 -9.21 10.80 5.58
N GLN A 98 -9.23 12.01 5.03
CA GLN A 98 -8.59 12.31 3.74
C GLN A 98 -7.06 12.13 3.82
N CYS A 99 -6.46 12.56 4.93
CA CYS A 99 -5.03 12.37 5.17
C CYS A 99 -4.66 10.88 5.26
N ILE A 100 -5.43 10.07 6.00
CA ILE A 100 -5.19 8.63 6.11
C ILE A 100 -5.27 7.97 4.73
N ARG A 101 -6.32 8.26 3.95
CA ARG A 101 -6.49 7.74 2.58
C ARG A 101 -5.33 8.11 1.66
N HIS A 102 -4.79 9.33 1.80
CA HIS A 102 -3.62 9.75 1.05
C HIS A 102 -2.41 8.88 1.38
N TYR A 103 -2.10 8.67 2.67
CA TYR A 103 -0.98 7.80 3.07
C TYR A 103 -1.19 6.33 2.68
N GLU A 104 -2.42 5.83 2.72
CA GLU A 104 -2.74 4.48 2.23
C GLU A 104 -2.43 4.33 0.74
N ARG A 105 -2.82 5.31 -0.09
CA ARG A 105 -2.51 5.31 -1.52
C ARG A 105 -1.01 5.37 -1.80
N GLU A 106 -0.28 6.22 -1.09
CA GLU A 106 1.18 6.29 -1.23
C GLU A 106 1.84 4.97 -0.82
N ARG A 107 1.33 4.31 0.23
CA ARG A 107 1.80 2.98 0.64
C ARG A 107 1.50 1.91 -0.42
N VAL A 108 0.33 1.96 -1.06
CA VAL A 108 -0.01 1.04 -2.16
C VAL A 108 0.96 1.22 -3.33
N LYS A 109 1.30 2.46 -3.70
CA LYS A 109 2.30 2.72 -4.75
C LYS A 109 3.66 2.13 -4.38
N GLU A 110 4.12 2.32 -3.14
CA GLU A 110 5.38 1.75 -2.65
C GLU A 110 5.38 0.21 -2.73
N ILE A 111 4.27 -0.43 -2.35
CA ILE A 111 4.11 -1.89 -2.43
C ILE A 111 4.19 -2.37 -3.89
N ILE A 112 3.45 -1.71 -4.80
CA ILE A 112 3.45 -2.03 -6.23
C ILE A 112 4.87 -1.91 -6.79
N GLU A 113 5.57 -0.82 -6.47
CA GLU A 113 6.93 -0.58 -6.96
C GLU A 113 7.90 -1.67 -6.49
N LYS A 114 7.86 -2.06 -5.21
CA LYS A 114 8.71 -3.15 -4.69
C LYS A 114 8.39 -4.49 -5.35
N LEU A 115 7.11 -4.80 -5.58
CA LEU A 115 6.69 -6.02 -6.28
C LEU A 115 7.14 -6.02 -7.75
N GLU A 116 7.05 -4.90 -8.45
CA GLU A 116 7.53 -4.76 -9.83
C GLU A 116 9.04 -4.91 -9.92
N ARG A 117 9.80 -4.32 -8.99
CA ARG A 117 11.25 -4.53 -8.89
C ARG A 117 11.59 -6.00 -8.66
N TYR A 118 10.83 -6.71 -7.81
CA TYR A 118 11.01 -8.15 -7.59
C TYR A 118 10.77 -8.95 -8.89
N ILE A 119 9.68 -8.65 -9.62
CA ILE A 119 9.37 -9.29 -10.90
C ILE A 119 10.47 -9.02 -11.94
N GLY A 120 10.97 -7.79 -12.01
CA GLY A 120 12.05 -7.39 -12.93
C GLY A 120 13.37 -8.10 -12.62
N LYS A 121 13.73 -8.24 -11.35
CA LYS A 121 14.92 -9.00 -10.92
C LYS A 121 14.84 -10.50 -11.26
N GLY A 122 13.65 -11.09 -11.15
CA GLY A 122 13.43 -12.49 -11.51
C GLY A 122 13.33 -12.76 -13.02
N SER A 123 13.26 -11.72 -13.85
CA SER A 123 13.04 -11.83 -15.30
C SER A 123 14.29 -11.57 -16.16
N GLY A 124 15.46 -11.30 -15.58
CA GLY A 124 16.66 -11.11 -16.40
C GLY A 124 17.96 -10.90 -15.63
N GLY A 125 18.89 -11.85 -15.76
CA GLY A 125 20.30 -11.50 -15.84
C GLY A 125 20.55 -10.74 -17.15
N GLY A 126 21.10 -9.54 -17.05
CA GLY A 126 21.58 -8.73 -18.17
C GLY A 126 20.50 -7.97 -18.96
N PHE A 127 20.45 -6.66 -18.79
CA PHE A 127 20.68 -5.67 -19.85
C PHE A 127 20.49 -4.25 -19.28
N GLY A 128 21.49 -3.39 -19.49
CA GLY A 128 21.33 -1.96 -19.29
C GLY A 128 20.43 -1.33 -20.36
N GLY A 129 19.89 -0.16 -20.06
CA GLY A 129 19.39 0.76 -21.09
C GLY A 129 17.92 1.18 -20.97
N LYS A 130 17.74 2.38 -20.40
CA LYS A 130 16.82 3.46 -20.79
C LYS A 130 15.28 3.28 -20.72
N THR A 131 14.70 4.39 -20.21
CA THR A 131 13.35 4.97 -20.45
C THR A 131 12.19 4.30 -19.69
N THR A 132 11.40 5.00 -18.88
CA THR A 132 10.67 6.23 -19.25
C THR A 132 10.45 7.16 -18.05
N ILE A 133 10.79 8.43 -18.27
CA ILE A 133 10.33 9.58 -17.49
C ILE A 133 8.85 9.74 -17.83
N PHE A 134 7.96 9.57 -16.85
CA PHE A 134 6.57 10.00 -17.01
C PHE A 134 6.52 11.53 -16.89
N PRO A 135 6.00 12.27 -17.88
CA PRO A 135 5.69 13.67 -17.70
C PRO A 135 4.51 13.78 -16.73
N LEU A 136 4.74 14.41 -15.59
CA LEU A 136 3.70 14.91 -14.70
C LEU A 136 3.14 16.20 -15.33
N GLU A 137 2.20 16.05 -16.25
CA GLU A 137 1.25 17.11 -16.56
C GLU A 137 -0.07 16.78 -15.86
N PHE A 138 -0.44 17.63 -14.91
CA PHE A 138 -1.81 17.82 -14.42
C PHE A 138 -1.99 19.32 -14.12
N PRO A 139 -3.23 19.82 -14.22
CA PRO A 139 -3.60 21.08 -14.86
C PRO A 139 -3.19 22.37 -14.14
#